data_AF-A0A927MSS2-F1
#
_entry.id   AF-A0A927MSS2-F1
#
_cell.length_a   1.000
_cell.length_b   1.000
_cell.length_c   1.000
_cell.angle_alpha   90.00
_cell.angle_beta   90.00
_cell.angle_gamma   90.00
#
_symmetry.space_group_name_H-M   'P 1'
#
loop_
_entity.id
_entity.type
_entity.pdbx_description
1 polymer ?
#
loop_
_entity_poly.entity_id
_entity_poly.type
_entity_poly.pdbx_seq_one_letter_code
_entity_poly.pdbx_strand_id
1 'polypeptide(L)'
;MSNPAKARGTRWETALVRALAAFWQLRYGLKPFKPRQEGRNDVGDLQGFSPFIGQAKDWASWQDAIREGLDGAERQRLNAGEAYGVAFVKRARRPVGAGYAVMTVATWARLLIRLRRAEYLLTRHAPEAFAAHAAETAADLAEDFPS
;
A
#
# COMPACT_ATOMS: atom_id res chain seq x y z
N MET A 1 1.38 24.89 19.57
CA MET A 1 2.58 24.69 18.71
C MET A 1 2.46 23.37 17.97
N SER A 2 2.45 23.36 16.63
CA SER A 2 2.35 22.11 15.86
C SER A 2 3.69 21.37 15.87
N ASN A 3 3.73 20.11 16.30
CA ASN A 3 4.94 19.29 16.25
C ASN A 3 5.39 19.11 14.78
N PRO A 4 6.58 19.61 14.37
CA PRO A 4 7.05 19.54 12.99
C PRO A 4 7.16 18.12 12.43
N ALA A 5 7.47 17.14 13.28
CA ALA A 5 7.53 15.73 12.89
C ALA A 5 6.13 15.18 12.57
N LYS A 6 5.13 15.51 13.40
CA LYS A 6 3.73 15.15 13.16
C LYS A 6 3.20 15.77 11.85
N ALA A 7 3.52 17.04 11.61
CA ALA A 7 3.17 17.72 10.37
C ALA A 7 3.79 17.05 9.13
N ARG A 8 5.05 16.59 9.25
CA ARG A 8 5.74 15.85 8.19
C ARG A 8 5.06 14.52 7.89
N GLY A 9 4.78 13.70 8.91
CA GLY A 9 4.06 12.44 8.76
C GLY A 9 2.69 12.64 8.10
N THR A 10 1.92 13.63 8.57
CA THR A 10 0.61 13.97 7.99
C THR A 10 0.68 14.34 6.51
N ARG A 11 1.72 15.10 6.10
CA ARG A 11 1.95 15.42 4.69
C ARG A 11 2.27 14.19 3.87
N TRP A 12 3.09 13.27 4.40
CA TRP A 12 3.44 12.03 3.71
C TRP A 12 2.22 11.13 3.49
N GLU A 13 1.44 10.87 4.53
CA GLU A 13 0.18 10.11 4.46
C GLU A 13 -0.79 10.71 3.43
N THR A 14 -0.95 12.03 3.43
CA THR A 14 -1.84 12.74 2.50
C THR A 14 -1.37 12.61 1.06
N ALA A 15 -0.05 12.73 0.82
CA ALA A 15 0.53 12.59 -0.50
C ALA A 15 0.36 11.16 -1.04
N LEU A 16 0.57 10.14 -0.21
CA LEU A 16 0.30 8.74 -0.57
C LEU A 16 -1.15 8.52 -0.97
N VAL A 17 -2.11 8.94 -0.14
CA VAL A 17 -3.54 8.78 -0.45
C VAL A 17 -3.90 9.42 -1.79
N ARG A 18 -3.42 10.64 -2.05
CA ARG A 18 -3.69 11.34 -3.31
C ARG A 18 -3.06 10.63 -4.51
N ALA A 19 -1.80 10.25 -4.43
CA ALA A 19 -1.10 9.57 -5.52
C ALA A 19 -1.72 8.21 -5.84
N LEU A 20 -2.04 7.42 -4.80
CA LEU A 20 -2.69 6.13 -4.95
C LEU A 20 -4.11 6.28 -5.52
N ALA A 21 -4.91 7.23 -5.02
CA ALA A 21 -6.25 7.48 -5.55
C ALA A 21 -6.22 7.91 -7.02
N ALA A 22 -5.25 8.76 -7.38
CA ALA A 22 -5.06 9.21 -8.76
C ALA A 22 -4.66 8.05 -9.67
N PHE A 23 -3.65 7.27 -9.31
CA PHE A 23 -3.16 6.14 -10.13
C PHE A 23 -4.20 5.02 -10.24
N TRP A 24 -4.84 4.65 -9.12
CA TRP A 24 -5.87 3.61 -9.17
C TRP A 24 -7.14 4.08 -9.86
N GLN A 25 -7.35 5.39 -10.01
CA GLN A 25 -8.58 5.98 -10.54
C GLN A 25 -9.84 5.42 -9.83
N LEU A 26 -9.66 5.01 -8.58
CA LEU A 26 -10.65 4.33 -7.75
C LEU A 26 -11.23 3.02 -8.33
N ARG A 27 -10.53 2.40 -9.28
CA ARG A 27 -10.88 1.11 -9.90
C ARG A 27 -10.92 -0.01 -8.87
N TYR A 28 -11.77 -1.01 -9.14
CA TYR A 28 -11.93 -2.23 -8.34
C TYR A 28 -12.20 -2.00 -6.84
N GLY A 29 -12.77 -0.84 -6.49
CA GLY A 29 -13.06 -0.48 -5.10
C GLY A 29 -11.87 0.03 -4.30
N LEU A 30 -10.72 0.29 -4.95
CA LEU A 30 -9.52 0.83 -4.31
C LEU A 30 -9.70 2.31 -3.97
N LYS A 31 -10.06 2.60 -2.73
CA LYS A 31 -10.36 3.96 -2.25
C LYS A 31 -9.48 4.30 -1.06
N PRO A 32 -8.21 4.71 -1.27
CA PRO A 32 -7.28 4.93 -0.18
C PRO A 32 -7.77 6.08 0.71
N PHE A 33 -7.72 5.88 2.02
CA PHE A 33 -8.04 6.92 3.00
C PHE A 33 -7.21 6.77 4.27
N LYS A 34 -7.20 7.82 5.08
CA LYS A 34 -6.59 7.83 6.41
C LYS A 34 -7.66 7.48 7.45
N PRO A 35 -7.59 6.34 8.16
CA PRO A 35 -8.54 6.04 9.22
C PRO A 35 -8.36 7.03 10.38
N ARG A 36 -9.40 7.17 11.21
CA ARG A 36 -9.27 7.92 12.47
C ARG A 36 -8.42 7.09 13.43
N GLN A 37 -7.46 7.72 14.10
CA GLN A 37 -6.57 7.03 15.05
C GLN A 37 -7.36 6.67 16.32
N GLU A 38 -7.59 5.38 16.56
CA GLU A 38 -8.35 4.86 17.71
C GLU A 38 -7.45 4.27 18.82
N GLY A 39 -6.34 4.95 19.13
CA GLY A 39 -5.49 4.59 20.28
C GLY A 39 -5.01 3.14 20.27
N ARG A 40 -5.60 2.29 21.12
CA ARG A 40 -5.26 0.85 21.24
C ARG A 40 -5.74 0.00 20.06
N ASN A 41 -6.75 0.46 19.33
CA ASN A 41 -7.31 -0.20 18.15
C ASN A 41 -6.74 0.43 16.87
N ASP A 42 -5.46 0.79 16.87
CA ASP A 42 -4.84 1.33 15.68
C ASP A 42 -4.87 0.29 14.55
N VAL A 43 -5.38 0.73 13.39
CA VAL A 43 -5.67 -0.08 12.21
C VAL A 43 -4.83 0.34 10.99
N GLY A 44 -3.77 1.14 11.23
CA GLY A 44 -2.85 1.62 10.20
C GLY A 44 -3.00 3.10 9.90
N ASP A 45 -2.05 3.64 9.16
CA ASP A 45 -2.07 5.05 8.72
C ASP A 45 -2.89 5.23 7.43
N LEU A 46 -3.02 4.16 6.64
CA LEU A 46 -3.78 4.12 5.39
C LEU A 46 -4.62 2.84 5.28
N GLN A 47 -5.83 2.97 4.74
CA GLN A 47 -6.79 1.90 4.47
C GLN A 47 -7.53 2.10 3.15
N GLY A 48 -8.45 1.18 2.81
CA GLY A 48 -9.33 1.27 1.64
C GLY A 48 -8.79 0.57 0.39
N PHE A 49 -7.79 -0.29 0.58
CA PHE A 49 -7.17 -1.11 -0.47
C PHE A 49 -6.96 -2.54 0.06
N SER A 50 -8.05 -3.14 0.56
CA SER A 50 -8.08 -4.55 0.95
C SER A 50 -7.53 -5.40 -0.20
N PRO A 51 -6.63 -6.38 0.07
CA PRO A 51 -6.41 -7.05 1.36
C PRO A 51 -5.27 -6.47 2.23
N PHE A 52 -4.94 -5.17 2.07
CA PHE A 52 -3.85 -4.51 2.77
C PHE A 52 -4.30 -3.38 3.70
N ILE A 53 -3.50 -3.17 4.75
CA ILE A 53 -3.36 -1.87 5.43
C ILE A 53 -1.97 -1.28 5.16
N GLY A 54 -1.85 0.04 5.30
CA GLY A 54 -0.59 0.77 5.12
C GLY A 54 -0.09 1.44 6.40
N GLN A 55 1.21 1.32 6.66
CA GLN A 55 1.96 2.19 7.58
C GLN A 55 2.83 3.14 6.77
N ALA A 56 2.91 4.42 7.14
CA ALA A 56 3.62 5.44 6.38
C ALA A 56 4.77 6.05 7.20
N LYS A 57 6.00 5.92 6.72
CA LYS A 57 7.20 6.44 7.40
C LYS A 57 8.02 7.34 6.46
N ASP A 58 8.10 8.63 6.80
CA ASP A 58 9.02 9.62 6.19
C ASP A 58 10.14 9.95 7.18
N TRP A 59 11.23 9.18 7.12
CA TRP A 59 12.29 9.16 8.15
C TRP A 59 13.68 9.33 7.54
N ALA A 60 14.61 9.86 8.34
CA ALA A 60 16.00 10.02 7.97
C ALA A 60 16.76 8.67 7.94
N SER A 61 16.47 7.79 8.91
CA SER A 61 16.96 6.41 8.97
C SER A 61 15.95 5.48 8.31
N TRP A 62 16.34 4.81 7.21
CA TRP A 62 15.42 3.90 6.53
C TRP A 62 15.40 2.52 7.15
N GLN A 63 16.48 2.10 7.79
CA GLN A 63 16.52 0.85 8.55
C GLN A 63 15.46 0.87 9.64
N ASP A 64 15.40 1.97 10.40
CA ASP A 64 14.38 2.15 11.44
C ASP A 64 12.98 2.30 10.84
N ALA A 65 12.85 3.05 9.75
CA ALA A 65 11.57 3.21 9.05
C ALA A 65 11.00 1.88 8.55
N ILE A 66 11.86 1.02 8.00
CA ILE A 66 11.48 -0.31 7.54
C ILE A 66 11.12 -1.18 8.74
N ARG A 67 11.98 -1.26 9.76
CA ARG A 67 11.74 -2.10 10.94
C ARG A 67 10.45 -1.71 11.66
N GLU A 68 10.33 -0.45 12.07
CA GLU A 68 9.17 0.04 12.80
C GLU A 68 7.90 0.08 11.94
N GLY A 69 8.04 0.37 10.65
CA GLY A 69 6.94 0.32 9.70
C GLY A 69 6.37 -1.09 9.55
N LEU A 70 7.24 -2.10 9.41
CA LEU A 70 6.83 -3.50 9.30
C LEU A 70 6.25 -4.04 10.62
N ASP A 71 6.90 -3.76 11.76
CA ASP A 71 6.40 -4.16 13.08
C ASP A 71 4.99 -3.58 13.33
N GLY A 72 4.79 -2.30 12.97
CA GLY A 72 3.50 -1.65 13.03
C GLY A 72 2.47 -2.29 12.12
N ALA A 73 2.80 -2.47 10.84
CA ALA A 73 1.89 -2.98 9.83
C ALA A 73 1.44 -4.43 10.13
N GLU A 74 2.34 -5.30 10.57
CA GLU A 74 2.03 -6.70 10.89
C GLU A 74 1.10 -6.81 12.11
N ARG A 75 1.24 -5.92 13.09
CA ARG A 75 0.30 -5.85 14.23
C ARG A 75 -1.05 -5.28 13.81
N GLN A 76 -1.04 -4.15 13.11
CA GLN A 76 -2.28 -3.41 12.79
C GLN A 76 -3.16 -4.11 11.77
N ARG A 77 -2.60 -4.92 10.85
CA ARG A 77 -3.43 -5.73 9.94
C ARG A 77 -4.34 -6.69 10.71
N LEU A 78 -3.89 -7.21 11.85
CA LEU A 78 -4.70 -8.09 12.69
C LEU A 78 -5.87 -7.31 13.30
N ASN A 79 -5.61 -6.10 13.79
CA ASN A 79 -6.65 -5.22 14.33
C ASN A 79 -7.67 -4.81 13.26
N ALA A 80 -7.19 -4.57 12.03
CA ALA A 80 -8.02 -4.20 10.89
C ALA A 80 -8.77 -5.39 10.25
N GLY A 81 -8.46 -6.64 10.64
CA GLY A 81 -9.01 -7.83 9.99
C GLY A 81 -8.48 -8.06 8.57
N GLU A 82 -7.35 -7.46 8.20
CA GLU A 82 -6.77 -7.52 6.86
C GLU A 82 -5.68 -8.60 6.76
N ALA A 83 -5.52 -9.12 5.54
CA ALA A 83 -4.60 -10.24 5.31
C ALA A 83 -3.13 -9.79 5.40
N TYR A 84 -2.83 -8.56 4.94
CA TYR A 84 -1.48 -8.10 4.72
C TYR A 84 -1.25 -6.69 5.26
N GLY A 85 -0.01 -6.42 5.67
CA GLY A 85 0.47 -5.09 6.01
C GLY A 85 1.57 -4.67 5.06
N VAL A 86 1.60 -3.39 4.69
CA VAL A 86 2.67 -2.80 3.89
C VAL A 86 3.20 -1.53 4.54
N ALA A 87 4.52 -1.38 4.58
CA ALA A 87 5.18 -0.16 5.03
C ALA A 87 5.58 0.70 3.82
N PHE A 88 4.99 1.88 3.70
CA PHE A 88 5.34 2.91 2.73
C PHE A 88 6.44 3.80 3.29
N VAL A 89 7.67 3.48 2.91
CA VAL A 89 8.88 4.16 3.39
C VAL A 89 9.41 5.07 2.30
N LYS A 90 9.69 6.33 2.63
CA LYS A 90 10.22 7.27 1.64
C LYS A 90 11.46 8.00 2.16
N ARG A 91 12.39 8.25 1.24
CA ARG A 91 13.51 9.15 1.49
C ARG A 91 13.02 10.59 1.47
N ALA A 92 13.43 11.39 2.45
CA ALA A 92 13.07 12.81 2.53
C ALA A 92 13.33 13.55 1.20
N ARG A 93 12.37 14.41 0.80
CA ARG A 93 12.41 15.26 -0.41
C ARG A 93 12.38 14.52 -1.77
N ARG A 94 12.16 13.21 -1.81
CA ARG A 94 11.88 12.50 -3.07
C ARG A 94 10.41 12.68 -3.50
N PRO A 95 10.00 12.35 -4.73
CA PRO A 95 8.57 12.25 -5.09
C PRO A 95 7.90 11.03 -4.44
N VAL A 96 6.57 10.96 -4.43
CA VAL A 96 5.78 9.85 -3.84
C VAL A 96 6.10 8.52 -4.52
N GLY A 97 6.09 8.48 -5.86
CA GLY A 97 6.40 7.28 -6.66
C GLY A 97 7.82 6.73 -6.48
N ALA A 98 8.74 7.50 -5.88
CA ALA A 98 10.09 7.02 -5.53
C ALA A 98 10.18 6.44 -4.11
N GLY A 99 9.05 6.30 -3.41
CA GLY A 99 8.95 5.58 -2.14
C GLY A 99 9.04 4.05 -2.34
N TYR A 100 9.25 3.35 -1.24
CA TYR A 100 9.30 1.90 -1.19
C TYR A 100 8.03 1.37 -0.52
N ALA A 101 7.40 0.37 -1.13
CA ALA A 101 6.38 -0.45 -0.50
C ALA A 101 7.06 -1.72 0.03
N VAL A 102 7.25 -1.79 1.35
CA VAL A 102 8.05 -2.85 1.98
C VAL A 102 7.14 -3.82 2.71
N MET A 103 7.42 -5.11 2.57
CA MET A 103 6.72 -6.21 3.22
C MET A 103 7.70 -7.30 3.62
N THR A 104 7.31 -8.19 4.54
CA THR A 104 8.12 -9.36 4.88
C THR A 104 8.17 -10.36 3.71
N VAL A 105 9.21 -11.20 3.67
CA VAL A 105 9.31 -12.29 2.68
C VAL A 105 8.09 -13.22 2.74
N ALA A 106 7.57 -13.49 3.94
CA ALA A 106 6.39 -14.32 4.12
C ALA A 106 5.14 -13.67 3.52
N THR A 107 4.94 -12.37 3.73
CA THR A 107 3.82 -11.61 3.14
C THR A 107 3.94 -11.56 1.62
N TRP A 108 5.13 -11.32 1.08
CA TRP A 108 5.39 -11.35 -0.36
C TRP A 108 5.09 -12.73 -0.98
N ALA A 109 5.56 -13.82 -0.36
CA ALA A 109 5.33 -15.17 -0.88
C ALA A 109 3.83 -15.52 -0.92
N ARG A 110 3.08 -15.14 0.13
CA ARG A 110 1.62 -15.33 0.17
C ARG A 110 0.90 -14.50 -0.88
N LEU A 111 1.32 -13.25 -1.08
CA LEU A 111 0.78 -12.38 -2.12
C LEU A 111 0.99 -12.98 -3.51
N LEU A 112 2.21 -13.43 -3.82
CA LEU A 112 2.53 -14.01 -5.11
C LEU A 112 1.70 -15.26 -5.40
N ILE A 113 1.56 -16.17 -4.43
CA ILE A 113 0.72 -17.37 -4.58
C ILE A 113 -0.74 -16.96 -4.80
N ARG A 114 -1.26 -15.98 -4.06
CA ARG A 114 -2.64 -15.49 -4.24
C ARG A 114 -2.85 -14.94 -5.66
N LEU A 115 -1.94 -14.10 -6.15
CA LEU A 115 -1.99 -13.53 -7.50
C LEU A 115 -1.94 -14.62 -8.58
N ARG A 116 -0.93 -15.50 -8.52
CA ARG A 116 -0.74 -16.56 -9.52
C ARG A 116 -1.89 -17.56 -9.54
N ARG A 117 -2.50 -17.85 -8.39
CA ARG A 117 -3.70 -18.68 -8.33
C ARG A 117 -4.88 -18.01 -9.03
N ALA A 118 -5.09 -16.71 -8.82
CA ALA A 118 -6.16 -15.98 -9.49
C ALA A 118 -5.96 -15.98 -11.02
N GLU A 119 -4.76 -15.64 -11.49
CA GLU A 119 -4.43 -15.67 -12.91
C GLU A 119 -4.58 -17.07 -13.52
N TYR A 120 -4.08 -18.11 -12.84
CA TYR A 120 -4.22 -19.49 -13.30
C TYR A 120 -5.70 -19.89 -13.49
N LEU A 121 -6.56 -19.55 -12.52
CA LEU A 121 -7.99 -19.83 -12.59
C LEU A 121 -8.66 -19.04 -13.72
N LEU A 122 -8.30 -17.77 -13.91
CA LEU A 122 -8.79 -16.96 -15.03
C LEU A 122 -8.40 -17.58 -16.37
N THR A 123 -7.13 -17.92 -16.57
CA THR A 123 -6.68 -18.56 -17.82
C THR A 123 -7.43 -19.87 -18.09
N ARG A 124 -7.67 -20.68 -17.05
CA ARG A 124 -8.29 -22.01 -17.19
C ARG A 124 -9.81 -21.95 -17.42
N HIS A 125 -10.49 -20.99 -16.80
CA HIS A 125 -11.95 -20.98 -16.73
C HIS A 125 -12.62 -19.79 -17.43
N ALA A 126 -11.88 -18.72 -17.71
CA ALA A 126 -12.37 -17.49 -18.34
C ALA A 126 -11.26 -16.82 -19.20
N PRO A 127 -10.82 -17.46 -20.30
CA PRO A 127 -9.66 -16.99 -21.09
C PRO A 127 -9.83 -15.59 -21.68
N GLU A 128 -11.05 -15.18 -22.04
CA GLU A 128 -11.34 -13.82 -22.50
C GLU A 128 -11.13 -12.78 -21.38
N ALA A 129 -11.59 -13.09 -20.16
CA ALA A 129 -11.37 -12.24 -18.99
C ALA A 129 -9.86 -12.16 -18.65
N PHE A 130 -9.12 -13.25 -18.83
CA PHE A 130 -7.67 -13.23 -18.69
C PHE A 130 -6.99 -12.32 -19.72
N ALA A 131 -7.45 -12.34 -20.98
CA ALA A 131 -6.91 -11.45 -22.02
C ALA A 131 -7.14 -9.97 -21.69
N ALA A 132 -8.32 -9.62 -21.19
CA ALA A 132 -8.62 -8.27 -20.70
C ALA A 132 -7.72 -7.89 -19.50
N HIS A 133 -7.60 -8.76 -18.50
CA HIS A 133 -6.70 -8.58 -17.35
C HIS A 133 -5.25 -8.32 -17.79
N ALA A 134 -4.74 -9.10 -18.75
CA ALA A 134 -3.38 -8.96 -19.26
C ALA A 134 -3.19 -7.63 -20.02
N ALA A 135 -4.18 -7.20 -20.81
CA ALA A 135 -4.14 -5.93 -21.53
C ALA A 135 -4.17 -4.73 -20.56
N GLU A 136 -5.06 -4.74 -19.56
CA GLU A 136 -5.11 -3.70 -18.53
C GLU A 136 -3.83 -3.65 -17.71
N THR A 137 -3.26 -4.81 -17.33
CA THR A 137 -1.97 -4.88 -16.64
C THR A 137 -0.85 -4.26 -17.48
N ALA A 138 -0.83 -4.51 -18.80
CA ALA A 138 0.17 -3.91 -19.69
C ALA A 138 -0.01 -2.38 -19.80
N ALA A 139 -1.24 -1.88 -19.80
CA ALA A 139 -1.52 -0.44 -19.78
C ALA A 139 -1.06 0.20 -18.46
N ASP A 140 -1.34 -0.43 -17.32
CA ASP A 140 -0.92 0.05 -15.99
C ASP A 140 0.62 0.15 -15.86
N LEU A 141 1.38 -0.74 -16.52
CA LEU A 141 2.84 -0.70 -16.54
C LEU A 141 3.41 0.43 -17.41
N ALA A 142 2.63 0.94 -18.36
CA ALA A 142 3.01 2.05 -19.22
C ALA A 142 2.60 3.42 -18.63
N GLU A 143 1.73 3.44 -17.63
CA GLU A 143 1.28 4.66 -16.96
C GLU A 143 2.33 5.16 -15.94
N ASP A 144 2.66 6.44 -16.03
CA ASP A 144 3.53 7.08 -15.05
C ASP A 144 2.86 7.20 -13.69
N PHE A 145 3.57 6.81 -12.63
CA PHE A 145 3.04 6.96 -11.29
C PHE A 145 3.07 8.44 -10.82
N PRO A 146 1.98 8.99 -10.27
CA PRO A 146 1.92 10.36 -9.80
C PRO A 146 3.03 10.70 -8.77
N SER A 147 3.67 11.85 -8.96
CA SER A 147 4.80 12.30 -8.14
C SER A 147 4.41 13.04 -6.86
#